data_AF-A0A932TEI2-F1
#
_entry.id   AF-A0A932TEI2-F1
#
_cell.length_a   1.000
_cell.length_b   1.000
_cell.length_c   1.000
_cell.angle_alpha   90.00
_cell.angle_beta   90.00
_cell.angle_gamma   90.00
#
_symmetry.space_group_name_H-M   'P 1'
#
loop_
_entity.id
_entity.type
_entity.pdbx_description
1 polymer ?
#
loop_
_entity_poly.entity_id
_entity_poly.type
_entity_poly.pdbx_seq_one_letter_code
_entity_poly.pdbx_strand_id
1 'polypeptide(L)'
;MNILELFKTVKTFVFDVDGVLASDILLVLSGGELARNMNSKDGYALQLAVKQGYRVVIISGGKSTSVKDRLVRLGVNDVYLDITNKKEKLQEYVFQHELRWDEILYMGDDIPDAICMQMVGLSCCPADAAIEIRQISQYISPLKGGKGCARDVIEKVLKLQGLWIDQVNKPGKMVVEKIIDRRWAIFLHLFITTIGVIVSLYVSIKSSWIIILANIASTLLLWFYSTTFKKKLLSGNIIIAALTAWTILVLYFAVNTTITTPLKFSNEIKFSMQHIYKYAVLYGGFAFIISLIREVIKDMEDMHGDAKYQCNTLPIAMGIPAAKIFVSVWIIVLTGCLAIIQFYALQLGWWLSTAYCCLFIILPLIWVLQKLYIAQTSTDYHKLSTAIKLIMLTGILSMLFFKLYHK
;
A
#
# COMPACT_ATOMS: atom_id res chain seq x y z
N MET A 1 -9.61 -29.82 -2.57
CA MET A 1 -9.88 -28.38 -2.45
C MET A 1 -8.68 -27.71 -1.80
N ASN A 2 -8.18 -26.59 -2.34
CA ASN A 2 -7.01 -25.93 -1.75
C ASN A 2 -7.43 -25.25 -0.44
N ILE A 3 -6.70 -25.50 0.65
CA ILE A 3 -7.01 -24.94 1.97
C ILE A 3 -7.04 -23.41 1.97
N LEU A 4 -6.25 -22.77 1.11
CA LEU A 4 -6.25 -21.31 0.95
C LEU A 4 -7.58 -20.76 0.42
N GLU A 5 -8.34 -21.53 -0.35
CA GLU A 5 -9.66 -21.12 -0.83
C GLU A 5 -10.68 -21.09 0.31
N LEU A 6 -10.59 -22.01 1.28
CA LEU A 6 -11.44 -22.00 2.48
C LEU A 6 -11.22 -20.74 3.31
N PHE A 7 -9.97 -20.31 3.50
CA PHE A 7 -9.68 -19.09 4.25
C PHE A 7 -10.22 -17.81 3.57
N LYS A 8 -10.44 -17.81 2.24
CA LYS A 8 -10.95 -16.64 1.52
C LYS A 8 -12.45 -16.42 1.72
N THR A 9 -13.24 -17.45 2.00
CA THR A 9 -14.70 -17.29 2.17
C THR A 9 -15.09 -16.82 3.57
N VAL A 10 -14.18 -16.95 4.55
CA VAL A 10 -14.46 -16.62 5.95
C VAL A 10 -14.82 -15.14 6.12
N LYS A 11 -15.94 -14.90 6.83
CA LYS A 11 -16.40 -13.58 7.31
C LYS A 11 -16.71 -13.56 8.81
N THR A 12 -16.88 -14.73 9.42
CA THR A 12 -17.18 -14.88 10.85
C THR A 12 -16.19 -15.86 11.48
N PHE A 13 -15.58 -15.44 12.58
CA PHE A 13 -14.73 -16.29 13.42
C PHE A 13 -15.50 -16.73 14.66
N VAL A 14 -15.43 -18.01 15.00
CA VAL A 14 -15.96 -18.58 16.23
C VAL A 14 -14.81 -19.27 16.96
N PHE A 15 -14.63 -18.94 18.23
CA PHE A 15 -13.55 -19.50 19.07
C PHE A 15 -14.12 -20.06 20.37
N ASP A 16 -13.58 -21.21 20.80
CA ASP A 16 -13.59 -21.56 22.22
C ASP A 16 -12.59 -20.67 23.00
N VAL A 17 -12.69 -20.71 24.32
CA VAL A 17 -11.79 -20.02 25.24
C VAL A 17 -10.70 -20.97 25.72
N ASP A 18 -11.05 -21.97 26.53
CA ASP A 18 -10.08 -22.85 27.17
C ASP A 18 -9.43 -23.73 26.09
N GLY A 19 -8.11 -23.91 26.13
CA GLY A 19 -7.36 -24.60 25.09
C GLY A 19 -7.23 -23.89 23.73
N VAL A 20 -7.94 -22.79 23.49
CA VAL A 20 -7.83 -21.98 22.24
C VAL A 20 -7.32 -20.57 22.52
N LEU A 21 -8.14 -19.69 23.08
CA LEU A 21 -7.75 -18.31 23.42
C LEU A 21 -6.98 -18.21 24.74
N ALA A 22 -7.24 -19.16 25.64
CA ALA A 22 -6.49 -19.44 26.85
C ALA A 22 -5.75 -20.78 26.72
N SER A 23 -4.74 -21.02 27.56
CA SER A 23 -4.21 -22.38 27.65
C SER A 23 -5.21 -23.29 28.36
N ASP A 24 -5.04 -24.59 28.18
CA ASP A 24 -5.67 -25.68 28.94
C ASP A 24 -5.33 -25.65 30.45
N ILE A 25 -4.30 -24.91 30.85
CA ILE A 25 -3.91 -24.73 32.26
C ILE A 25 -4.80 -23.69 32.96
N LEU A 26 -5.53 -24.14 33.99
CA LEU A 26 -6.24 -23.29 34.94
C LEU A 26 -5.42 -23.09 36.21
N LEU A 27 -5.24 -21.83 36.61
CA LEU A 27 -4.58 -21.47 37.87
C LEU A 27 -5.64 -21.34 38.98
N VAL A 28 -5.56 -22.22 39.97
CA VAL A 28 -6.43 -22.19 41.15
C VAL A 28 -5.81 -21.26 42.19
N LEU A 29 -6.51 -20.16 42.50
CA LEU A 29 -6.09 -19.19 43.51
C LEU A 29 -6.59 -19.61 44.91
N SER A 30 -6.02 -19.02 45.96
CA SER A 30 -6.35 -19.36 47.35
C SER A 30 -7.82 -19.16 47.72
N GLY A 31 -8.55 -18.29 47.00
CA GLY A 31 -9.99 -18.06 47.16
C GLY A 31 -10.90 -19.01 46.37
N GLY A 32 -10.34 -20.02 45.68
CA GLY A 32 -11.09 -20.90 44.77
C GLY A 32 -11.38 -20.28 43.40
N GLU A 33 -10.93 -19.04 43.17
CA GLU A 33 -11.02 -18.38 41.86
C GLU A 33 -10.10 -19.08 40.84
N LEU A 34 -10.58 -19.18 39.60
CA LEU A 34 -9.87 -19.81 38.49
C LEU A 34 -9.37 -18.74 37.52
N ALA A 35 -8.05 -18.55 37.46
CA ALA A 35 -7.41 -17.63 36.54
C ALA A 35 -6.95 -18.34 35.26
N ARG A 36 -7.12 -17.64 34.13
CA ARG A 36 -6.73 -18.07 32.79
C ARG A 36 -5.65 -17.14 32.24
N ASN A 37 -4.66 -17.71 31.58
CA ASN A 37 -3.73 -16.92 30.78
C ASN A 37 -4.33 -16.67 29.39
N MET A 38 -4.04 -15.52 28.78
CA MET A 38 -4.48 -15.22 27.41
C MET A 38 -3.39 -14.49 26.67
N ASN A 39 -3.18 -14.84 25.40
CA ASN A 39 -2.12 -14.26 24.60
C ASN A 39 -2.39 -12.81 24.20
N SER A 40 -1.39 -11.94 24.30
CA SER A 40 -1.51 -10.55 23.83
C SER A 40 -1.53 -10.45 22.30
N LYS A 41 -0.85 -11.36 21.59
CA LYS A 41 -0.83 -11.38 20.12
C LYS A 41 -2.16 -11.82 19.53
N ASP A 42 -2.85 -12.77 20.18
CA ASP A 42 -4.24 -13.13 19.85
C ASP A 42 -5.16 -11.94 20.10
N GLY A 43 -5.01 -11.27 21.24
CA GLY A 43 -5.78 -10.06 21.56
C GLY A 43 -5.68 -8.97 20.48
N TYR A 44 -4.48 -8.71 19.96
CA TYR A 44 -4.29 -7.79 18.83
C TYR A 44 -5.05 -8.25 17.58
N ALA A 45 -4.95 -9.53 17.21
CA ALA A 45 -5.59 -10.07 16.01
C ALA A 45 -7.13 -10.02 16.12
N LEU A 46 -7.69 -10.35 17.28
CA LEU A 46 -9.12 -10.24 17.56
C LEU A 46 -9.62 -8.80 17.40
N GLN A 47 -8.93 -7.85 18.05
CA GLN A 47 -9.29 -6.43 17.94
C GLN A 47 -9.19 -5.94 16.49
N LEU A 48 -8.16 -6.38 15.75
CA LEU A 48 -8.00 -6.03 14.35
C LEU A 48 -9.14 -6.59 13.50
N ALA A 49 -9.51 -7.86 13.68
CA ALA A 49 -10.62 -8.48 12.95
C ALA A 49 -11.93 -7.69 13.16
N VAL A 50 -12.26 -7.37 14.41
CA VAL A 50 -13.44 -6.55 14.75
C VAL A 50 -13.38 -5.18 14.06
N LYS A 51 -12.22 -4.49 14.12
CA LYS A 51 -12.03 -3.19 13.46
C LYS A 51 -12.19 -3.25 11.94
N GLN A 52 -11.94 -4.41 11.32
CA GLN A 52 -12.11 -4.65 9.89
C GLN A 52 -13.52 -5.16 9.55
N GLY A 53 -14.46 -5.13 10.50
CA GLY A 53 -15.85 -5.51 10.28
C GLY A 53 -16.11 -7.02 10.29
N TYR A 54 -15.14 -7.85 10.71
CA TYR A 54 -15.37 -9.27 10.92
C TYR A 54 -16.15 -9.51 12.20
N ARG A 55 -17.06 -10.48 12.14
CA ARG A 55 -17.75 -10.98 13.34
C ARG A 55 -16.81 -11.92 14.07
N VAL A 56 -16.65 -11.70 15.37
CA VAL A 56 -15.88 -12.57 16.26
C VAL A 56 -16.81 -13.01 17.36
N VAL A 57 -17.02 -14.32 17.45
CA VAL A 57 -17.98 -14.95 18.36
C VAL A 57 -17.23 -15.88 19.28
N ILE A 58 -17.53 -15.80 20.57
CA ILE A 58 -16.91 -16.64 21.59
C ILE A 58 -18.00 -17.51 22.19
N ILE A 59 -17.80 -18.83 22.17
CA ILE A 59 -18.73 -19.81 22.75
C ILE A 59 -17.94 -20.73 23.67
N SER A 60 -18.18 -20.63 24.98
CA SER A 60 -17.49 -21.44 25.98
C SER A 60 -18.42 -21.96 27.07
N GLY A 61 -18.10 -23.15 27.58
CA GLY A 61 -18.75 -23.70 28.77
C GLY A 61 -18.24 -23.06 30.07
N GLY A 62 -17.12 -22.34 30.04
CA GLY A 62 -16.58 -21.65 31.21
C GLY A 62 -17.44 -20.45 31.64
N LYS A 63 -17.45 -20.16 32.95
CA LYS A 63 -18.23 -19.04 33.55
C LYS A 63 -17.39 -17.80 33.92
N SER A 64 -16.18 -17.69 33.39
CA SER A 64 -15.22 -16.67 33.83
C SER A 64 -15.58 -15.26 33.35
N THR A 65 -16.06 -14.42 34.25
CA THR A 65 -16.40 -13.01 33.97
C THR A 65 -15.19 -12.19 33.53
N SER A 66 -14.00 -12.46 34.08
CA SER A 66 -12.77 -11.77 33.72
C SER A 66 -12.35 -12.01 32.25
N VAL A 67 -12.62 -13.20 31.71
CA VAL A 67 -12.44 -13.49 30.28
C VAL A 67 -13.39 -12.65 29.43
N LYS A 68 -14.67 -12.59 29.81
CA LYS A 68 -15.67 -11.76 29.12
C LYS A 68 -15.26 -10.30 29.10
N ASP A 69 -14.90 -9.73 30.24
CA ASP A 69 -14.50 -8.32 30.35
C ASP A 69 -13.29 -7.99 29.46
N ARG A 70 -12.31 -8.90 29.39
CA ARG A 70 -11.16 -8.73 28.50
C ARG A 70 -11.56 -8.76 27.03
N LEU A 71 -12.39 -9.70 26.61
CA LEU A 71 -12.82 -9.84 25.22
C LEU A 71 -13.66 -8.64 24.76
N VAL A 72 -14.57 -8.17 25.62
CA VAL A 72 -15.37 -6.97 25.37
C VAL A 72 -14.48 -5.73 25.23
N ARG A 73 -13.43 -5.58 26.04
CA ARG A 73 -12.44 -4.49 25.88
C ARG A 73 -11.68 -4.54 24.56
N LEU A 74 -11.58 -5.70 23.92
CA LEU A 74 -11.01 -5.85 22.58
C LEU A 74 -12.02 -5.53 21.45
N GLY A 75 -13.28 -5.27 21.79
CA GLY A 75 -14.38 -5.01 20.86
C GLY A 75 -15.20 -6.25 20.49
N VAL A 76 -14.91 -7.41 21.09
CA VAL A 76 -15.65 -8.64 20.86
C VAL A 76 -16.91 -8.62 21.74
N ASN A 77 -18.05 -8.29 21.15
CA ASN A 77 -19.32 -8.15 21.89
C ASN A 77 -20.09 -9.48 22.00
N ASP A 78 -19.94 -10.37 21.02
CA ASP A 78 -20.63 -11.66 20.96
C ASP A 78 -19.90 -12.72 21.81
N VAL A 79 -19.99 -12.57 23.14
CA VAL A 79 -19.35 -13.46 24.11
C VAL A 79 -20.39 -14.25 24.90
N TYR A 80 -20.52 -15.53 24.58
CA TYR A 80 -21.45 -16.47 25.19
C TYR A 80 -20.70 -17.44 26.11
N LEU A 81 -20.90 -17.25 27.41
CA LEU A 81 -20.32 -18.06 28.48
C LEU A 81 -21.41 -18.93 29.13
N ASP A 82 -20.99 -19.92 29.92
CA ASP A 82 -21.89 -20.87 30.58
C ASP A 82 -22.80 -21.64 29.60
N ILE A 83 -22.26 -21.95 28.41
CA ILE A 83 -22.99 -22.66 27.35
C ILE A 83 -22.75 -24.16 27.48
N THR A 84 -23.80 -24.90 27.80
CA THR A 84 -23.77 -26.37 27.87
C THR A 84 -23.91 -27.01 26.49
N ASN A 85 -24.74 -26.43 25.62
CA ASN A 85 -24.97 -26.90 24.25
C ASN A 85 -24.42 -25.89 23.23
N LYS A 86 -23.13 -26.02 22.89
CA LYS A 86 -22.47 -25.12 21.93
C LYS A 86 -23.13 -25.18 20.54
N LYS A 87 -23.63 -26.35 20.14
CA LYS A 87 -24.30 -26.57 18.85
C LYS A 87 -25.55 -25.70 18.73
N GLU A 88 -26.47 -25.81 19.69
CA GLU A 88 -27.70 -25.02 19.69
C GLU A 88 -27.38 -23.52 19.69
N LYS A 89 -26.40 -23.09 20.49
CA LYS A 89 -26.03 -21.68 20.53
C LYS A 89 -25.47 -21.17 19.21
N LEU A 90 -24.63 -21.97 18.55
CA LEU A 90 -24.11 -21.64 17.23
C LEU A 90 -25.21 -21.59 16.17
N GLN A 91 -26.16 -22.55 16.18
CA GLN A 91 -27.30 -22.54 15.27
C GLN A 91 -28.19 -21.31 15.47
N GLU A 92 -28.49 -20.96 16.72
CA GLU A 92 -29.25 -19.76 17.07
C GLU A 92 -28.56 -18.50 16.53
N TYR A 93 -27.26 -18.36 16.77
CA TYR A 93 -26.48 -17.20 16.31
C TYR A 93 -26.43 -17.11 14.77
N VAL A 94 -26.22 -18.24 14.10
CA VAL A 94 -26.21 -18.30 12.63
C VAL A 94 -27.56 -17.90 12.05
N PHE A 95 -28.65 -18.35 12.65
CA PHE A 95 -30.01 -18.00 12.24
C PHE A 95 -30.31 -16.51 12.47
N GLN A 96 -30.03 -15.99 13.66
CA GLN A 96 -30.30 -14.59 14.04
C GLN A 96 -29.57 -13.58 13.17
N HIS A 97 -28.37 -13.93 12.69
CA HIS A 97 -27.52 -13.04 11.90
C HIS A 97 -27.49 -13.39 10.41
N GLU A 98 -28.37 -14.29 9.95
CA GLU A 98 -28.49 -14.74 8.55
C GLU A 98 -27.14 -15.16 7.94
N LEU A 99 -26.33 -15.86 8.74
CA LEU A 99 -25.00 -16.28 8.33
C LEU A 99 -25.06 -17.55 7.49
N ARG A 100 -24.12 -17.66 6.55
CA ARG A 100 -23.92 -18.91 5.81
C ARG A 100 -22.84 -19.74 6.49
N TRP A 101 -23.10 -21.03 6.64
CA TRP A 101 -22.17 -21.97 7.26
C TRP A 101 -20.79 -21.98 6.61
N ASP A 102 -20.72 -21.84 5.28
CA ASP A 102 -19.47 -21.85 4.51
C ASP A 102 -18.58 -20.60 4.68
N GLU A 103 -19.10 -19.55 5.30
CA GLU A 103 -18.36 -18.31 5.61
C GLU A 103 -17.88 -18.26 7.08
N ILE A 104 -18.03 -19.36 7.83
CA ILE A 104 -17.70 -19.45 9.24
C ILE A 104 -16.43 -20.27 9.44
N LEU A 105 -15.49 -19.73 10.21
CA LEU A 105 -14.36 -20.46 10.77
C LEU A 105 -14.66 -20.77 12.23
N TYR A 106 -14.56 -22.03 12.64
CA TYR A 106 -14.65 -22.44 14.05
C TYR A 106 -13.31 -23.02 14.49
N MET A 107 -12.76 -22.54 15.61
CA MET A 107 -11.58 -23.13 16.24
C MET A 107 -11.90 -23.64 17.65
N GLY A 108 -11.80 -24.95 17.82
CA GLY A 108 -11.98 -25.66 19.08
C GLY A 108 -10.77 -26.56 19.39
N ASP A 109 -10.69 -27.08 20.61
CA ASP A 109 -9.58 -27.91 21.08
C ASP A 109 -10.00 -29.31 21.56
N ASP A 110 -11.25 -29.48 22.01
CA ASP A 110 -11.74 -30.73 22.61
C ASP A 110 -13.12 -31.19 22.08
N ILE A 111 -13.52 -32.41 22.43
CA ILE A 111 -14.73 -33.11 21.97
C ILE A 111 -16.02 -32.27 22.00
N PRO A 112 -16.29 -31.40 22.99
CA PRO A 112 -17.49 -30.55 22.98
C PRO A 112 -17.61 -29.63 21.75
N ASP A 113 -16.51 -29.32 21.08
CA ASP A 113 -16.49 -28.50 19.86
C ASP A 113 -16.72 -29.30 18.58
N ALA A 114 -16.56 -30.63 18.61
CA ALA A 114 -16.52 -31.46 17.42
C ALA A 114 -17.74 -31.29 16.51
N ILE A 115 -18.94 -31.23 17.10
CA ILE A 115 -20.18 -31.07 16.34
C ILE A 115 -20.24 -29.69 15.69
N CYS A 116 -19.83 -28.63 16.40
CA CYS A 116 -19.80 -27.27 15.85
C CYS A 116 -18.80 -27.17 14.69
N MET A 117 -17.63 -27.79 14.85
CA MET A 117 -16.57 -27.83 13.84
C MET A 117 -17.02 -28.53 12.55
N GLN A 118 -17.83 -29.58 12.66
CA GLN A 118 -18.36 -30.30 11.48
C GLN A 118 -19.44 -29.52 10.71
N MET A 119 -20.03 -28.48 11.31
CA MET A 119 -21.11 -27.71 10.71
C MET A 119 -20.62 -26.50 9.89
N VAL A 120 -19.40 -26.03 10.15
CA VAL A 120 -18.88 -24.78 9.56
C VAL A 120 -18.05 -25.03 8.30
N GLY A 121 -17.83 -23.96 7.53
CA GLY A 121 -17.05 -23.99 6.29
C GLY A 121 -15.56 -24.27 6.51
N LEU A 122 -15.00 -23.80 7.63
CA LEU A 122 -13.60 -24.01 7.97
C LEU A 122 -13.43 -24.44 9.44
N SER A 123 -13.18 -25.72 9.66
CA SER A 123 -12.84 -26.27 10.98
C SER A 123 -11.34 -26.16 11.24
N CYS A 124 -10.98 -25.58 12.39
CA CYS A 124 -9.60 -25.40 12.80
C CYS A 124 -9.35 -25.90 14.22
N CYS A 125 -8.10 -26.25 14.54
CA CYS A 125 -7.70 -26.51 15.93
C CYS A 125 -6.26 -26.07 16.23
N PRO A 126 -5.92 -25.86 17.52
CA PRO A 126 -4.54 -25.71 17.97
C PRO A 126 -3.68 -26.96 17.74
N ALA A 127 -2.35 -26.80 17.82
CA ALA A 127 -1.38 -27.89 17.65
C ALA A 127 -1.51 -29.00 18.71
N ASP A 128 -1.94 -28.63 19.92
CA ASP A 128 -2.08 -29.45 21.11
C ASP A 128 -3.53 -29.85 21.42
N ALA A 129 -4.45 -29.64 20.48
CA ALA A 129 -5.82 -30.12 20.58
C ALA A 129 -5.89 -31.65 20.69
N ALA A 130 -7.02 -32.15 21.23
CA ALA A 130 -7.31 -33.58 21.32
C ALA A 130 -7.16 -34.28 19.95
N ILE A 131 -6.75 -35.55 19.96
CA ILE A 131 -6.40 -36.29 18.74
C ILE A 131 -7.60 -36.35 17.79
N GLU A 132 -8.79 -36.58 18.33
CA GLU A 132 -10.07 -36.63 17.64
C GLU A 132 -10.38 -35.29 16.96
N ILE A 133 -10.10 -34.17 17.64
CA ILE A 133 -10.31 -32.82 17.10
C ILE A 133 -9.34 -32.53 15.97
N ARG A 134 -8.07 -32.95 16.10
CA ARG A 134 -7.08 -32.82 15.04
C ARG A 134 -7.48 -33.63 13.80
N GLN A 135 -8.12 -34.78 13.97
CA GLN A 135 -8.57 -35.63 12.84
C GLN A 135 -9.72 -35.02 12.04
N ILE A 136 -10.63 -34.27 12.68
CA ILE A 136 -11.76 -33.62 12.01
C ILE A 136 -11.47 -32.18 11.53
N SER A 137 -10.32 -31.63 11.93
CA SER A 137 -9.91 -30.27 11.56
C SER A 137 -9.39 -30.21 10.14
N GLN A 138 -9.94 -29.30 9.34
CA GLN A 138 -9.41 -29.01 8.00
C GLN A 138 -8.08 -28.26 8.07
N TYR A 139 -7.87 -27.47 9.13
CA TYR A 139 -6.61 -26.80 9.39
C TYR A 139 -6.15 -26.98 10.84
N ILE A 140 -4.90 -27.43 11.02
CA ILE A 140 -4.26 -27.49 12.33
C ILE A 140 -3.24 -26.34 12.40
N SER A 141 -3.44 -25.41 13.33
CA SER A 141 -2.47 -24.36 13.58
C SER A 141 -1.16 -24.96 14.10
N PRO A 142 0.02 -24.49 13.66
CA PRO A 142 1.29 -24.92 14.24
C PRO A 142 1.49 -24.37 15.66
N LEU A 143 0.62 -23.48 16.14
CA LEU A 143 0.67 -22.88 17.46
C LEU A 143 -0.30 -23.57 18.42
N LYS A 144 0.12 -23.60 19.68
CA LYS A 144 -0.63 -24.17 20.81
C LYS A 144 -1.74 -23.25 21.32
N GLY A 145 -2.68 -23.82 22.07
CA GLY A 145 -3.71 -23.10 22.83
C GLY A 145 -3.13 -21.99 23.71
N GLY A 146 -3.70 -20.78 23.63
CA GLY A 146 -3.21 -19.60 24.36
C GLY A 146 -1.82 -19.11 23.93
N LYS A 147 -1.24 -19.65 22.85
CA LYS A 147 0.10 -19.29 22.34
C LYS A 147 0.09 -18.63 20.97
N GLY A 148 -1.06 -18.22 20.44
CA GLY A 148 -1.15 -17.51 19.16
C GLY A 148 -1.97 -18.21 18.08
N CYS A 149 -2.66 -19.31 18.37
CA CYS A 149 -3.39 -20.09 17.36
C CYS A 149 -4.56 -19.29 16.74
N ALA A 150 -5.26 -18.46 17.52
CA ALA A 150 -6.31 -17.58 17.01
C ALA A 150 -5.74 -16.50 16.07
N ARG A 151 -4.61 -15.89 16.44
CA ARG A 151 -3.87 -14.97 15.58
C ARG A 151 -3.48 -15.65 14.27
N ASP A 152 -3.03 -16.90 14.34
CA ASP A 152 -2.55 -17.62 13.17
C ASP A 152 -3.64 -17.81 12.09
N VAL A 153 -4.87 -18.09 12.50
CA VAL A 153 -6.01 -18.20 11.57
C VAL A 153 -6.54 -16.84 11.12
N ILE A 154 -6.64 -15.86 12.04
CA ILE A 154 -7.09 -14.49 11.72
C ILE A 154 -6.10 -13.83 10.74
N GLU A 155 -4.79 -13.96 10.99
CA GLU A 155 -3.74 -13.40 10.13
C GLU A 155 -3.80 -13.99 8.72
N LYS A 156 -4.12 -15.28 8.56
CA LYS A 156 -4.32 -15.89 7.23
C LYS A 156 -5.51 -15.31 6.50
N VAL A 157 -6.68 -15.25 7.13
CA VAL A 157 -7.89 -14.66 6.52
C VAL A 157 -7.63 -13.22 6.12
N LEU A 158 -7.16 -12.38 7.05
CA LEU A 158 -6.97 -10.95 6.78
C LEU A 158 -5.87 -10.68 5.76
N LYS A 159 -4.81 -11.50 5.67
CA LYS A 159 -3.79 -11.38 4.61
C LYS A 159 -4.36 -11.70 3.24
N LEU A 160 -5.15 -12.77 3.12
CA LEU A 160 -5.77 -13.16 1.85
C LEU A 160 -6.76 -12.09 1.36
N GLN A 161 -7.33 -11.32 2.27
CA GLN A 161 -8.26 -10.22 1.99
C GLN A 161 -7.57 -8.86 1.80
N GLY A 162 -6.25 -8.79 1.99
CA GLY A 162 -5.48 -7.54 1.90
C GLY A 162 -5.62 -6.60 3.10
N LEU A 163 -6.37 -6.99 4.14
CA LEU A 163 -6.71 -6.14 5.29
C LEU A 163 -5.63 -6.14 6.39
N TRP A 164 -4.64 -7.02 6.28
CA TRP A 164 -3.52 -7.10 7.23
C TRP A 164 -2.42 -6.04 6.98
N ILE A 165 -2.21 -5.61 5.72
CA ILE A 165 -1.12 -4.68 5.33
C ILE A 165 -1.39 -3.28 5.90
N ASP A 166 -2.63 -2.81 5.74
CA ASP A 166 -2.90 -1.37 5.71
C ASP A 166 -2.66 -0.68 7.07
N GLN A 167 -2.80 -1.43 8.17
CA GLN A 167 -2.44 -0.93 9.50
C GLN A 167 -0.94 -0.99 9.81
N VAL A 168 -0.20 -1.95 9.25
CA VAL A 168 1.26 -2.05 9.46
C VAL A 168 1.99 -0.93 8.72
N ASN A 169 1.53 -0.61 7.51
CA ASN A 169 2.20 0.40 6.70
C ASN A 169 1.69 1.83 6.97
N LYS A 170 0.38 2.06 7.22
CA LYS A 170 -0.17 3.43 7.44
C LYS A 170 -1.45 3.44 8.31
N PRO A 171 -1.36 3.35 9.65
CA PRO A 171 -2.51 3.19 10.54
C PRO A 171 -3.54 4.35 10.54
N GLY A 172 -3.20 5.50 9.93
CA GLY A 172 -4.05 6.70 9.87
C GLY A 172 -4.42 7.21 8.48
N LYS A 173 -4.10 6.51 7.37
CA LYS A 173 -4.29 7.05 6.00
C LYS A 173 -5.26 6.27 5.11
N MET A 174 -6.17 5.50 5.68
CA MET A 174 -7.30 4.98 4.91
C MET A 174 -8.44 6.00 4.93
N VAL A 175 -8.61 6.74 3.83
CA VAL A 175 -9.77 7.62 3.59
C VAL A 175 -10.94 6.82 3.04
N VAL A 176 -10.64 5.78 2.25
CA VAL A 176 -11.62 4.82 1.73
C VAL A 176 -11.89 3.79 2.84
N GLU A 177 -13.17 3.54 3.11
CA GLU A 177 -13.76 2.75 4.23
C GLU A 177 -13.89 3.45 5.58
N LYS A 178 -13.15 4.55 5.86
CA LYS A 178 -13.35 5.36 7.08
C LYS A 178 -14.22 6.60 6.88
N ILE A 179 -14.19 7.18 5.67
CA ILE A 179 -14.90 8.44 5.33
C ILE A 179 -15.74 8.27 4.06
N ILE A 180 -15.27 7.47 3.10
CA ILE A 180 -15.94 7.22 1.82
C ILE A 180 -16.05 5.72 1.60
N ASP A 181 -17.27 5.21 1.39
CA ASP A 181 -17.47 3.81 1.05
C ASP A 181 -16.75 3.41 -0.23
N ARG A 182 -16.26 2.17 -0.28
CA ARG A 182 -15.54 1.61 -1.43
C ARG A 182 -16.29 1.76 -2.75
N ARG A 183 -17.63 1.67 -2.74
CA ARG A 183 -18.48 1.89 -3.92
C ARG A 183 -18.40 3.34 -4.42
N TRP A 184 -18.47 4.30 -3.51
CA TRP A 184 -18.36 5.72 -3.83
C TRP A 184 -16.95 6.09 -4.29
N ALA A 185 -15.91 5.48 -3.73
CA ALA A 185 -14.54 5.67 -4.18
C ALA A 185 -14.34 5.19 -5.64
N ILE A 186 -14.90 4.02 -5.99
CA ILE A 186 -14.87 3.50 -7.37
C ILE A 186 -15.67 4.40 -8.31
N PHE A 187 -16.87 4.82 -7.91
CA PHE A 187 -17.70 5.73 -8.70
C PHE A 187 -16.98 7.06 -8.96
N LEU A 188 -16.42 7.68 -7.92
CA LEU A 188 -15.72 8.96 -8.01
C LEU A 188 -14.45 8.85 -8.86
N HIS A 189 -13.71 7.75 -8.73
CA HIS A 189 -12.57 7.45 -9.61
C HIS A 189 -12.99 7.36 -11.07
N LEU A 190 -14.06 6.63 -11.38
CA LEU A 190 -14.59 6.51 -12.74
C LEU A 190 -15.06 7.86 -13.27
N PHE A 191 -15.86 8.58 -12.49
CA PHE A 191 -16.42 9.88 -12.86
C PHE A 191 -15.35 10.93 -13.17
N ILE A 192 -14.36 11.11 -12.28
CA ILE A 192 -13.26 12.07 -12.50
C ILE A 192 -12.41 11.68 -13.71
N THR A 193 -12.14 10.39 -13.89
CA THR A 193 -11.38 9.90 -15.05
C THR A 193 -12.12 10.16 -16.35
N THR A 194 -13.43 9.91 -16.40
CA THR A 194 -14.28 10.20 -17.57
C THR A 194 -14.28 11.69 -17.89
N ILE A 195 -14.42 12.57 -16.90
CA ILE A 195 -14.29 14.02 -17.10
C ILE A 195 -12.92 14.37 -17.68
N GLY A 196 -11.84 13.82 -17.14
CA GLY A 196 -10.48 14.05 -17.64
C GLY A 196 -10.32 13.66 -19.10
N VAL A 197 -10.89 12.53 -19.52
CA VAL A 197 -10.88 12.08 -20.93
C VAL A 197 -11.71 13.02 -21.82
N ILE A 198 -12.89 13.47 -21.37
CA ILE A 198 -13.72 14.43 -22.11
C ILE A 198 -12.99 15.77 -22.30
N VAL A 199 -12.37 16.30 -21.25
CA VAL A 199 -11.56 17.53 -21.33
C VAL A 199 -10.37 17.32 -22.27
N SER A 200 -9.71 16.16 -22.22
CA SER A 200 -8.62 15.83 -23.14
C SER A 200 -9.09 15.73 -24.59
N LEU A 201 -10.30 15.22 -24.85
CA LEU A 201 -10.89 15.19 -26.19
C LEU A 201 -11.15 16.61 -26.70
N TYR A 202 -11.70 17.48 -25.85
CA TYR A 202 -11.92 18.88 -26.21
C TYR A 202 -10.61 19.61 -26.58
N VAL A 203 -9.56 19.44 -25.77
CA VAL A 203 -8.23 20.01 -26.05
C VAL A 203 -7.65 19.41 -27.33
N SER A 204 -7.78 18.10 -27.53
CA SER A 204 -7.30 17.39 -28.71
C SER A 204 -7.94 17.90 -30.00
N ILE A 205 -9.24 18.20 -30.01
CA ILE A 205 -9.93 18.75 -31.19
C ILE A 205 -9.36 20.11 -31.59
N LYS A 206 -8.96 20.93 -30.61
CA LYS A 206 -8.41 22.28 -30.85
C LYS A 206 -6.92 22.31 -31.17
N SER A 207 -6.22 21.20 -30.97
CA SER A 207 -4.76 21.15 -30.96
C SER A 207 -4.27 19.90 -31.71
N SER A 208 -3.95 18.81 -31.00
CA SER A 208 -3.43 17.57 -31.58
C SER A 208 -4.14 16.33 -31.07
N TRP A 209 -4.41 15.41 -32.01
CA TRP A 209 -4.90 14.05 -31.72
C TRP A 209 -3.93 13.22 -30.86
N ILE A 210 -2.64 13.56 -30.83
CA ILE A 210 -1.66 12.88 -29.98
C ILE A 210 -2.00 13.06 -28.49
N ILE A 211 -2.63 14.18 -28.10
CA ILE A 211 -2.94 14.50 -26.71
C ILE A 211 -3.98 13.52 -26.15
N ILE A 212 -5.07 13.25 -26.90
CA ILE A 212 -6.09 12.30 -26.45
C ILE A 212 -5.52 10.89 -26.36
N LEU A 213 -4.75 10.45 -27.35
CA LEU A 213 -4.14 9.12 -27.35
C LEU A 213 -3.25 8.93 -26.12
N ALA A 214 -2.39 9.89 -25.84
CA ALA A 214 -1.43 9.81 -24.76
C ALA A 214 -2.05 9.99 -23.37
N ASN A 215 -3.12 10.78 -23.22
CA ASN A 215 -3.84 10.90 -21.94
C ASN A 215 -4.72 9.66 -21.65
N ILE A 216 -5.30 9.02 -22.68
CA ILE A 216 -5.94 7.71 -22.54
C ILE A 216 -4.90 6.67 -22.13
N ALA A 217 -3.75 6.63 -22.82
CA ALA A 217 -2.64 5.75 -22.45
C ALA A 217 -2.16 5.99 -21.02
N SER A 218 -2.05 7.25 -20.59
CA SER A 218 -1.68 7.63 -19.21
C SER A 218 -2.67 7.09 -18.19
N THR A 219 -3.96 7.20 -18.46
CA THR A 219 -5.04 6.66 -17.62
C THR A 219 -4.94 5.15 -17.49
N LEU A 220 -4.76 4.44 -18.62
CA LEU A 220 -4.61 2.98 -18.63
C LEU A 220 -3.34 2.55 -17.89
N LEU A 221 -2.21 3.25 -18.09
CA LEU A 221 -0.95 2.98 -17.40
C LEU A 221 -1.07 3.17 -15.88
N LEU A 222 -1.78 4.21 -15.42
CA LEU A 222 -2.07 4.40 -13.99
C LEU A 222 -2.94 3.27 -13.42
N TRP A 223 -3.92 2.81 -14.18
CA TRP A 223 -4.76 1.68 -13.78
C TRP A 223 -3.95 0.39 -13.68
N PHE A 224 -3.19 0.02 -14.72
CA PHE A 224 -2.30 -1.14 -14.70
C PHE A 224 -1.20 -1.03 -13.63
N TYR A 225 -0.73 0.18 -13.35
CA TYR A 225 0.19 0.43 -12.27
C TYR A 225 -0.40 0.01 -10.92
N SER A 226 -1.65 0.43 -10.65
CA SER A 226 -2.34 0.12 -9.39
C SER A 226 -2.62 -1.37 -9.19
N THR A 227 -2.90 -2.11 -10.27
CA THR A 227 -3.30 -3.53 -10.18
C THR A 227 -2.11 -4.49 -10.26
N THR A 228 -1.11 -4.18 -11.09
CA THR A 228 -0.11 -5.17 -11.54
C THR A 228 1.33 -4.69 -11.39
N PHE A 229 1.67 -3.47 -11.84
CA PHE A 229 3.08 -3.04 -11.90
C PHE A 229 3.67 -2.61 -10.55
N LYS A 230 2.85 -2.25 -9.57
CA LYS A 230 3.32 -1.96 -8.20
C LYS A 230 4.11 -3.12 -7.57
N LYS A 231 3.92 -4.36 -8.05
CA LYS A 231 4.56 -5.56 -7.51
C LYS A 231 5.83 -6.01 -8.26
N LYS A 232 6.25 -5.27 -9.30
CA LYS A 232 7.35 -5.67 -10.22
C LYS A 232 8.58 -4.77 -10.07
N LEU A 233 9.75 -5.32 -10.40
CA LEU A 233 11.11 -4.80 -10.16
C LEU A 233 11.34 -3.31 -10.44
N LEU A 234 11.15 -2.91 -11.69
CA LEU A 234 11.55 -1.59 -12.18
C LEU A 234 10.48 -0.95 -13.08
N SER A 235 9.58 -1.76 -13.62
CA SER A 235 8.58 -1.30 -14.59
C SER A 235 7.60 -0.29 -13.99
N GLY A 236 7.20 -0.47 -12.73
CA GLY A 236 6.36 0.52 -12.03
C GLY A 236 7.04 1.88 -11.89
N ASN A 237 8.33 1.90 -11.54
CA ASN A 237 9.09 3.13 -11.30
C ASN A 237 9.31 3.91 -12.60
N ILE A 238 9.59 3.19 -13.70
CA ILE A 238 9.72 3.78 -15.03
C ILE A 238 8.38 4.36 -15.50
N ILE A 239 7.26 3.66 -15.28
CA ILE A 239 5.93 4.15 -15.66
C ILE A 239 5.61 5.45 -14.92
N ILE A 240 5.80 5.50 -13.60
CA ILE A 240 5.55 6.74 -12.84
C ILE A 240 6.45 7.86 -13.33
N ALA A 241 7.75 7.61 -13.52
CA ALA A 241 8.68 8.61 -14.02
C ALA A 241 8.28 9.14 -15.41
N ALA A 242 7.85 8.27 -16.32
CA ALA A 242 7.38 8.61 -17.65
C ALA A 242 6.10 9.45 -17.60
N LEU A 243 5.14 9.10 -16.74
CA LEU A 243 3.91 9.86 -16.55
C LEU A 243 4.18 11.25 -15.95
N THR A 244 5.10 11.37 -15.00
CA THR A 244 5.50 12.68 -14.46
C THR A 244 6.12 13.55 -15.55
N ALA A 245 7.01 13.00 -16.38
CA ALA A 245 7.60 13.72 -17.50
C ALA A 245 6.57 14.12 -18.57
N TRP A 246 5.59 13.24 -18.83
CA TRP A 246 4.51 13.48 -19.77
C TRP A 246 3.69 14.73 -19.43
N THR A 247 3.49 15.04 -18.13
CA THR A 247 2.76 16.25 -17.71
C THR A 247 3.37 17.55 -18.26
N ILE A 248 4.69 17.56 -18.48
CA ILE A 248 5.42 18.71 -19.04
C ILE A 248 5.37 18.67 -20.57
N LEU A 249 5.55 17.48 -21.16
CA LEU A 249 5.57 17.29 -22.62
C LEU A 249 4.20 17.54 -23.28
N VAL A 250 3.09 17.29 -22.57
CA VAL A 250 1.73 17.64 -23.05
C VAL A 250 1.64 19.09 -23.50
N LEU A 251 2.24 20.01 -22.76
CA LEU A 251 2.18 21.43 -23.05
C LEU A 251 2.83 21.75 -24.41
N TYR A 252 3.96 21.10 -24.71
CA TYR A 252 4.64 21.25 -25.99
C TYR A 252 3.76 20.77 -27.15
N PHE A 253 3.17 19.57 -27.06
CA PHE A 253 2.29 19.05 -28.11
C PHE A 253 1.02 19.91 -28.29
N ALA A 254 0.51 20.48 -27.20
CA ALA A 254 -0.61 21.40 -27.22
C ALA A 254 -0.30 22.68 -28.02
N VAL A 255 0.85 23.29 -27.75
CA VAL A 255 1.25 24.56 -28.40
C VAL A 255 1.68 24.35 -29.86
N ASN A 256 2.44 23.29 -30.14
CA ASN A 256 3.04 23.05 -31.47
C ASN A 256 2.01 22.88 -32.60
N THR A 257 0.76 22.48 -32.29
CA THR A 257 -0.27 22.18 -33.30
C THR A 257 -1.36 23.24 -33.45
N THR A 258 -1.52 24.16 -32.50
CA THR A 258 -2.48 25.26 -32.60
C THR A 258 -2.11 26.24 -33.73
N ILE A 259 -0.90 26.13 -34.28
CA ILE A 259 -0.31 27.00 -35.31
C ILE A 259 -0.17 26.27 -36.67
N THR A 260 -0.56 24.99 -36.78
CA THR A 260 -0.58 24.25 -38.05
C THR A 260 -1.75 24.60 -38.98
N THR A 261 -2.54 25.64 -38.68
CA THR A 261 -3.40 26.28 -39.68
C THR A 261 -2.54 26.99 -40.73
N PRO A 262 -2.78 26.81 -42.04
CA PRO A 262 -1.86 27.18 -43.12
C PRO A 262 -1.82 28.69 -43.44
N LEU A 263 -2.04 29.57 -42.46
CA LEU A 263 -2.07 31.02 -42.66
C LEU A 263 -1.13 31.71 -41.66
N LYS A 264 0.01 32.16 -42.21
CA LYS A 264 1.12 32.96 -41.62
C LYS A 264 2.22 32.17 -40.88
N PHE A 265 3.01 31.41 -41.65
CA PHE A 265 4.34 30.96 -41.22
C PHE A 265 5.33 32.15 -41.28
N SER A 266 5.50 32.89 -40.19
CA SER A 266 6.63 33.82 -40.03
C SER A 266 7.81 33.07 -39.40
N ASN A 267 9.05 33.43 -39.79
CA ASN A 267 10.28 32.83 -39.23
C ASN A 267 10.39 33.00 -37.70
N GLU A 268 9.77 34.04 -37.12
CA GLU A 268 9.76 34.27 -35.68
C GLU A 268 8.98 33.21 -34.89
N ILE A 269 7.86 32.73 -35.44
CA ILE A 269 7.05 31.71 -34.76
C ILE A 269 7.78 30.35 -34.78
N LYS A 270 8.47 30.03 -35.87
CA LYS A 270 9.29 28.81 -35.99
C LYS A 270 10.46 28.80 -34.99
N PHE A 271 11.06 29.97 -34.76
CA PHE A 271 12.14 30.15 -33.77
C PHE A 271 11.62 29.96 -32.34
N SER A 272 10.48 30.58 -31.99
CA SER A 272 9.84 30.43 -30.67
C SER A 272 9.49 28.96 -30.34
N MET A 273 9.00 28.18 -31.31
CA MET A 273 8.68 26.76 -31.12
C MET A 273 9.92 25.90 -30.81
N GLN A 274 11.07 26.18 -31.42
CA GLN A 274 12.30 25.46 -31.12
C GLN A 274 12.79 25.70 -29.68
N HIS A 275 12.57 26.90 -29.13
CA HIS A 275 12.89 27.19 -27.73
C HIS A 275 11.97 26.43 -26.77
N ILE A 276 10.66 26.44 -27.03
CA ILE A 276 9.68 25.71 -26.20
C ILE A 276 9.98 24.21 -26.20
N TYR A 277 10.31 23.62 -27.35
CA TYR A 277 10.71 22.21 -27.43
C TYR A 277 11.95 21.91 -26.57
N LYS A 278 13.00 22.73 -26.68
CA LYS A 278 14.23 22.56 -25.90
C LYS A 278 13.95 22.58 -24.39
N TYR A 279 13.11 23.51 -23.92
CA TYR A 279 12.72 23.58 -22.51
C TYR A 279 11.85 22.39 -22.10
N ALA A 280 10.87 22.00 -22.92
CA ALA A 280 10.01 20.86 -22.61
C ALA A 280 10.81 19.55 -22.49
N VAL A 281 11.75 19.31 -23.40
CA VAL A 281 12.64 18.13 -23.33
C VAL A 281 13.55 18.20 -22.11
N LEU A 282 14.12 19.38 -21.82
CA LEU A 282 15.00 19.56 -20.67
C LEU A 282 14.30 19.26 -19.35
N TYR A 283 13.14 19.88 -19.13
CA TYR A 283 12.39 19.71 -17.89
C TYR A 283 11.66 18.37 -17.81
N GLY A 284 11.21 17.83 -18.94
CA GLY A 284 10.69 16.47 -19.02
C GLY A 284 11.75 15.44 -18.65
N GLY A 285 12.98 15.58 -19.16
CA GLY A 285 14.12 14.74 -18.81
C GLY A 285 14.51 14.85 -17.33
N PHE A 286 14.59 16.07 -16.80
CA PHE A 286 14.80 16.31 -15.37
C PHE A 286 13.72 15.63 -14.52
N ALA A 287 12.44 15.85 -14.83
CA ALA A 287 11.30 15.29 -14.12
C ALA A 287 11.28 13.75 -14.18
N PHE A 288 11.65 13.16 -15.32
CA PHE A 288 11.80 11.73 -15.47
C PHE A 288 12.86 11.17 -14.52
N ILE A 289 14.11 11.66 -14.63
CA ILE A 289 15.23 11.11 -13.87
C ILE A 289 15.02 11.32 -12.37
N ILE A 290 14.62 12.52 -11.94
CA ILE A 290 14.41 12.80 -10.51
C ILE A 290 13.24 12.00 -9.92
N SER A 291 12.19 11.72 -10.71
CA SER A 291 11.09 10.84 -10.29
C SER A 291 11.52 9.39 -10.16
N LEU A 292 12.35 8.90 -11.09
CA LEU A 292 12.90 7.55 -11.06
C LEU A 292 13.78 7.34 -9.82
N ILE A 293 14.69 8.28 -9.54
CA ILE A 293 15.52 8.30 -8.32
C ILE A 293 14.62 8.27 -7.09
N ARG A 294 13.59 9.12 -7.03
CA ARG A 294 12.66 9.20 -5.90
C ARG A 294 11.92 7.90 -5.64
N GLU A 295 11.36 7.27 -6.67
CA GLU A 295 10.60 6.03 -6.48
C GLU A 295 11.51 4.90 -5.99
N VAL A 296 12.75 4.77 -6.50
CA VAL A 296 13.68 3.75 -5.99
C VAL A 296 14.12 4.01 -4.55
N ILE A 297 14.32 5.27 -4.14
CA ILE A 297 14.59 5.59 -2.72
C ILE A 297 13.39 5.23 -1.84
N LYS A 298 12.18 5.46 -2.34
CA LYS A 298 10.95 5.10 -1.62
C LYS A 298 10.74 3.58 -1.54
N ASP A 299 11.13 2.82 -2.56
CA ASP A 299 11.15 1.36 -2.47
C ASP A 299 12.12 0.86 -1.40
N MET A 300 13.26 1.55 -1.20
CA MET A 300 14.18 1.26 -0.09
C MET A 300 13.58 1.64 1.28
N GLU A 301 12.77 2.70 1.35
CA GLU A 301 12.01 3.09 2.55
C GLU A 301 10.97 2.02 2.94
N ASP A 302 10.20 1.56 1.96
CA ASP A 302 9.05 0.65 2.12
C ASP A 302 9.43 -0.87 2.10
N MET A 303 10.72 -1.19 1.93
CA MET A 303 11.25 -2.54 1.70
C MET A 303 10.78 -3.60 2.71
N HIS A 304 10.76 -3.30 4.02
CA HIS A 304 10.33 -4.26 5.05
C HIS A 304 8.84 -4.63 4.90
N GLY A 305 8.01 -3.69 4.47
CA GLY A 305 6.60 -3.94 4.16
C GLY A 305 6.48 -4.79 2.90
N ASP A 306 7.18 -4.41 1.84
CA ASP A 306 7.09 -5.05 0.52
C ASP A 306 7.61 -6.50 0.52
N ALA A 307 8.66 -6.81 1.29
CA ALA A 307 9.20 -8.16 1.44
C ALA A 307 8.19 -9.14 2.04
N LYS A 308 7.30 -8.65 2.92
CA LYS A 308 6.26 -9.47 3.56
C LYS A 308 5.14 -9.88 2.59
N TYR A 309 5.01 -9.18 1.45
CA TYR A 309 3.98 -9.42 0.44
C TYR A 309 4.51 -10.03 -0.85
N GLN A 310 5.72 -10.58 -0.82
CA GLN A 310 6.40 -11.16 -1.99
C GLN A 310 6.47 -10.18 -3.17
N CYS A 311 6.54 -8.88 -2.89
CA CYS A 311 6.79 -7.89 -3.92
C CYS A 311 8.23 -8.03 -4.41
N ASN A 312 8.41 -8.00 -5.73
CA ASN A 312 9.72 -8.16 -6.32
C ASN A 312 10.29 -6.78 -6.68
N THR A 313 10.50 -5.89 -5.71
CA THR A 313 11.06 -4.54 -5.94
C THR A 313 12.59 -4.59 -6.07
N LEU A 314 13.19 -3.56 -6.66
CA LEU A 314 14.65 -3.51 -6.86
C LEU A 314 15.49 -3.83 -5.61
N PRO A 315 15.24 -3.23 -4.42
CA PRO A 315 16.02 -3.54 -3.22
C PRO A 315 15.78 -4.96 -2.68
N ILE A 316 14.63 -5.57 -2.95
CA ILE A 316 14.31 -6.95 -2.54
C ILE A 316 14.99 -7.97 -3.47
N ALA A 317 14.98 -7.71 -4.77
CA ALA A 317 15.46 -8.64 -5.78
C ALA A 317 16.99 -8.63 -5.96
N MET A 318 17.59 -7.43 -5.96
CA MET A 318 19.03 -7.24 -6.20
C MET A 318 19.78 -6.81 -4.94
N GLY A 319 19.07 -6.58 -3.83
CA GLY A 319 19.63 -6.10 -2.58
C GLY A 319 19.78 -4.57 -2.50
N ILE A 320 19.88 -4.08 -1.27
CA ILE A 320 20.09 -2.65 -0.97
C ILE A 320 21.35 -2.07 -1.66
N PRO A 321 22.51 -2.77 -1.71
CA PRO A 321 23.69 -2.22 -2.37
C PRO A 321 23.47 -1.92 -3.85
N ALA A 322 22.80 -2.82 -4.58
CA ALA A 322 22.50 -2.61 -5.99
C ALA A 322 21.53 -1.44 -6.21
N ALA A 323 20.49 -1.33 -5.38
CA ALA A 323 19.55 -0.20 -5.44
C ALA A 323 20.26 1.15 -5.16
N LYS A 324 21.18 1.20 -4.19
CA LYS A 324 22.01 2.39 -3.93
C LYS A 324 22.90 2.76 -5.11
N ILE A 325 23.54 1.78 -5.74
CA ILE A 325 24.37 2.01 -6.94
C ILE A 325 23.52 2.57 -8.06
N PHE A 326 22.35 1.98 -8.33
CA PHE A 326 21.42 2.46 -9.35
C PHE A 326 21.04 3.92 -9.13
N VAL A 327 20.60 4.27 -7.91
CA VAL A 327 20.24 5.64 -7.54
C VAL A 327 21.44 6.58 -7.67
N SER A 328 22.62 6.16 -7.23
CA SER A 328 23.86 6.95 -7.31
C SER A 328 24.24 7.28 -8.74
N VAL A 329 24.17 6.30 -9.65
CA VAL A 329 24.46 6.49 -11.08
C VAL A 329 23.53 7.55 -11.66
N TRP A 330 22.22 7.45 -11.41
CA TRP A 330 21.26 8.42 -11.95
C TRP A 330 21.40 9.81 -11.33
N ILE A 331 21.78 9.94 -10.05
CA ILE A 331 22.10 11.24 -9.44
C ILE A 331 23.32 11.86 -10.12
N ILE A 332 24.38 11.08 -10.39
CA ILE A 332 25.58 11.56 -11.08
C ILE A 332 25.25 12.01 -12.49
N VAL A 333 24.49 11.21 -13.25
CA VAL A 333 24.01 11.57 -14.59
C VAL A 333 23.23 12.87 -14.56
N LEU A 334 22.25 12.99 -13.65
CA LEU A 334 21.43 14.20 -13.51
C LEU A 334 22.28 15.42 -13.17
N THR A 335 23.19 15.29 -12.21
CA THR A 335 24.07 16.37 -11.76
C THR A 335 25.02 16.80 -12.87
N GLY A 336 25.60 15.85 -13.61
CA GLY A 336 26.45 16.13 -14.76
C GLY A 336 25.72 16.87 -15.89
N CYS A 337 24.52 16.42 -16.25
CA CYS A 337 23.69 17.12 -17.23
C CYS A 337 23.38 18.56 -16.77
N LEU A 338 22.99 18.74 -15.51
CA LEU A 338 22.71 20.07 -14.96
C LEU A 338 23.96 20.96 -14.95
N ALA A 339 25.13 20.43 -14.59
CA ALA A 339 26.39 21.18 -14.58
C ALA A 339 26.77 21.67 -15.99
N ILE A 340 26.61 20.83 -17.01
CA ILE A 340 26.85 21.22 -18.41
C ILE A 340 25.92 22.37 -18.81
N ILE A 341 24.63 22.28 -18.46
CA ILE A 341 23.65 23.33 -18.76
C ILE A 341 24.01 24.62 -18.03
N GLN A 342 24.39 24.54 -16.76
CA GLN A 342 24.78 25.72 -15.97
C GLN A 342 26.06 26.37 -16.51
N PHE A 343 26.99 25.59 -17.05
CA PHE A 343 28.19 26.12 -17.71
C PHE A 343 27.85 26.98 -18.93
N TYR A 344 26.95 26.49 -19.79
CA TYR A 344 26.43 27.29 -20.92
C TYR A 344 25.63 28.51 -20.44
N ALA A 345 24.80 28.37 -19.41
CA ALA A 345 24.04 29.48 -18.83
C ALA A 345 24.95 30.58 -18.27
N LEU A 346 26.10 30.21 -17.70
CA LEU A 346 27.11 31.16 -17.21
C LEU A 346 27.72 31.98 -18.36
N GLN A 347 28.04 31.33 -19.49
CA GLN A 347 28.56 32.02 -20.68
C GLN A 347 27.54 33.01 -21.27
N LEU A 348 26.24 32.72 -21.13
CA LEU A 348 25.14 33.59 -21.55
C LEU A 348 24.83 34.72 -20.53
N GLY A 349 25.55 34.79 -19.41
CA GLY A 349 25.37 35.82 -18.40
C GLY A 349 24.19 35.59 -17.44
N TRP A 350 23.65 34.37 -17.36
CA TRP A 350 22.50 34.04 -16.50
C TRP A 350 22.91 33.72 -15.05
N TRP A 351 23.68 34.62 -14.43
CA TRP A 351 24.31 34.41 -13.13
C TRP A 351 23.34 34.03 -12.00
N LEU A 352 22.15 34.65 -11.93
CA LEU A 352 21.17 34.37 -10.88
C LEU A 352 20.57 32.97 -11.02
N SER A 353 20.26 32.56 -12.26
CA SER A 353 19.74 31.23 -12.56
C SER A 353 20.77 30.16 -12.22
N THR A 354 22.03 30.39 -12.58
CA THR A 354 23.13 29.47 -12.28
C THR A 354 23.36 29.35 -10.78
N ALA A 355 23.41 30.47 -10.05
CA ALA A 355 23.55 30.46 -8.59
C ALA A 355 22.39 29.72 -7.91
N TYR A 356 21.15 29.94 -8.37
CA TYR A 356 19.96 29.25 -7.87
C TYR A 356 20.05 27.73 -8.10
N CYS A 357 20.36 27.31 -9.32
CA CYS A 357 20.47 25.89 -9.67
C CYS A 357 21.61 25.20 -8.88
N CYS A 358 22.75 25.88 -8.72
CA CYS A 358 23.85 25.37 -7.91
C CYS A 358 23.43 25.17 -6.45
N LEU A 359 22.80 26.18 -5.84
CA LEU A 359 22.46 26.18 -4.41
C LEU A 359 21.29 25.25 -4.06
N PHE A 360 20.23 25.24 -4.87
CA PHE A 360 18.97 24.56 -4.52
C PHE A 360 18.73 23.24 -5.24
N ILE A 361 19.58 22.87 -6.21
CA ILE A 361 19.46 21.62 -6.96
C ILE A 361 20.76 20.81 -6.87
N ILE A 362 21.88 21.35 -7.36
CA ILE A 362 23.15 20.59 -7.46
C ILE A 362 23.72 20.26 -6.07
N LEU A 363 23.87 21.25 -5.18
CA LEU A 363 24.39 21.01 -3.83
C LEU A 363 23.51 20.03 -3.02
N PRO A 364 22.18 20.17 -3.00
CA PRO A 364 21.30 19.16 -2.39
C PRO A 364 21.40 17.77 -3.03
N LEU A 365 21.57 17.65 -4.35
CA LEU A 365 21.77 16.35 -5.02
C LEU A 365 23.06 15.68 -4.57
N ILE A 366 24.16 16.44 -4.45
CA ILE A 366 25.44 15.95 -3.93
C ILE A 366 25.28 15.50 -2.46
N TRP A 367 24.56 16.28 -1.65
CA TRP A 367 24.26 15.91 -0.26
C TRP A 367 23.45 14.61 -0.18
N VAL A 368 22.42 14.45 -1.03
CA VAL A 368 21.63 13.21 -1.12
C VAL A 368 22.53 12.04 -1.49
N LEU A 369 23.45 12.20 -2.46
CA LEU A 369 24.40 11.16 -2.87
C LEU A 369 25.28 10.70 -1.71
N GLN A 370 25.84 11.64 -0.94
CA GLN A 370 26.68 11.34 0.22
C GLN A 370 25.89 10.62 1.33
N LYS A 371 24.69 11.11 1.64
CA LYS A 371 23.84 10.53 2.69
C LYS A 371 23.25 9.17 2.30
N LEU A 372 23.02 8.93 1.01
CA LEU A 372 22.55 7.64 0.49
C LEU A 372 23.53 6.51 0.78
N TYR A 373 24.84 6.78 0.71
CA TYR A 373 25.86 5.79 1.02
C TYR A 373 25.73 5.28 2.47
N ILE A 374 25.54 6.21 3.41
CA ILE A 374 25.49 5.96 4.85
C ILE A 374 24.11 5.44 5.31
N ALA A 375 23.02 5.74 4.60
CA ALA A 375 21.66 5.38 4.98
C ALA A 375 21.47 3.86 5.16
N GLN A 376 20.86 3.43 6.27
CA GLN A 376 20.58 1.99 6.52
C GLN A 376 19.14 1.74 6.96
N THR A 377 18.46 2.75 7.50
CA THR A 377 17.12 2.62 8.07
C THR A 377 16.04 3.22 7.18
N SER A 378 14.78 2.74 7.29
CA SER A 378 13.63 3.34 6.59
C SER A 378 13.49 4.84 6.88
N THR A 379 13.84 5.30 8.09
CA THR A 379 13.82 6.72 8.45
C THR A 379 14.86 7.55 7.69
N ASP A 380 16.00 6.97 7.37
CA ASP A 380 17.03 7.65 6.56
C ASP A 380 16.54 7.82 5.12
N TYR A 381 15.98 6.76 4.54
CA TYR A 381 15.42 6.81 3.19
C TYR A 381 14.22 7.77 3.10
N HIS A 382 13.40 7.87 4.16
CA HIS A 382 12.33 8.87 4.23
C HIS A 382 12.84 10.32 4.15
N LYS A 383 13.94 10.63 4.84
CA LYS A 383 14.59 11.96 4.77
C LYS A 383 15.12 12.24 3.37
N LEU A 384 15.75 11.26 2.73
CA LEU A 384 16.27 11.37 1.36
C LEU A 384 15.15 11.56 0.33
N SER A 385 14.08 10.77 0.44
CA SER A 385 12.86 10.87 -0.39
C SER A 385 12.23 12.26 -0.26
N THR A 386 12.22 12.83 0.95
CA THR A 386 11.71 14.18 1.21
C THR A 386 12.63 15.26 0.64
N ALA A 387 13.95 15.13 0.77
CA ALA A 387 14.91 16.03 0.16
C ALA A 387 14.78 16.06 -1.36
N ILE A 388 14.59 14.89 -2.01
CA ILE A 388 14.35 14.83 -3.46
C ILE A 388 13.06 15.53 -3.87
N LYS A 389 11.98 15.46 -3.07
CA LYS A 389 10.76 16.24 -3.36
C LYS A 389 11.03 17.74 -3.33
N LEU A 390 11.85 18.21 -2.38
CA LEU A 390 12.23 19.60 -2.32
C LEU A 390 13.05 20.01 -3.55
N ILE A 391 14.02 19.17 -3.96
CA ILE A 391 14.82 19.37 -5.18
C ILE A 391 13.94 19.38 -6.45
N MET A 392 12.92 18.53 -6.50
CA MET A 392 11.96 18.50 -7.61
C MET A 392 11.17 19.81 -7.68
N LEU A 393 10.71 20.32 -6.53
CA LEU A 393 10.00 21.60 -6.44
C LEU A 393 10.89 22.78 -6.85
N THR A 394 12.10 22.88 -6.30
CA THR A 394 13.05 23.94 -6.65
C THR A 394 13.48 23.84 -8.12
N GLY A 395 13.62 22.61 -8.63
CA GLY A 395 13.82 22.30 -10.04
C GLY A 395 12.73 22.91 -10.92
N ILE A 396 11.46 22.69 -10.62
CA ILE A 396 10.35 23.27 -11.39
C ILE A 396 10.32 24.81 -11.26
N LEU A 397 10.55 25.35 -10.06
CA LEU A 397 10.57 26.79 -9.82
C LEU A 397 11.67 27.52 -10.59
N SER A 398 12.75 26.82 -10.97
CA SER A 398 13.80 27.40 -11.82
C SER A 398 13.28 27.91 -13.17
N MET A 399 12.13 27.41 -13.65
CA MET A 399 11.50 27.92 -14.89
C MET A 399 11.19 29.42 -14.83
N LEU A 400 10.95 29.98 -13.63
CA LEU A 400 10.63 31.39 -13.47
C LEU A 400 11.76 32.32 -13.91
N PHE A 401 13.02 31.85 -13.85
CA PHE A 401 14.16 32.65 -14.29
C PHE A 401 14.15 32.91 -15.81
N PHE A 402 13.53 32.04 -16.61
CA PHE A 402 13.40 32.32 -18.05
C PHE A 402 12.59 33.58 -18.31
N LYS A 403 11.61 33.93 -17.47
CA LYS A 403 10.85 35.19 -17.61
C LYS A 403 11.74 36.43 -17.40
N LEU A 404 12.80 36.31 -16.62
CA LEU A 404 13.72 37.42 -16.32
C LEU A 404 14.76 37.63 -17.43
N TYR A 405 15.17 36.54 -18.10
CA TYR A 405 16.25 36.56 -19.10
C TYR A 405 15.77 36.49 -20.55
N HIS A 406 14.47 36.30 -20.81
CA HIS A 406 13.87 36.26 -22.14
C HIS A 406 13.22 37.61 -22.53
N LYS A 407 13.96 38.70 -22.33
CA LYS A 407 13.63 40.04 -22.86
C LYS A 407 14.36 40.31 -24.16
#